data_AF-A0A059EZN3-F1
#
_entry.id   AF-A0A059EZN3-F1
#
_cell.length_a   1.000
_cell.length_b   1.000
_cell.length_c   1.000
_cell.angle_alpha   90.00
_cell.angle_beta   90.00
_cell.angle_gamma   90.00
#
_symmetry.space_group_name_H-M   'P 1'
#
loop_
_entity.id
_entity.type
_entity.pdbx_description
1 polymer ?
#
loop_
_entity_poly.entity_id
_entity_poly.type
_entity_poly.pdbx_seq_one_letter_code
_entity_poly.pdbx_strand_id
1 'polypeptide(L)'
;MPSSSQFDFLGVEAKGTGLKNIAKMIHEMLKTEKKCTYQSILRQINLGNEKTGKRRIYDALNIMRSLNMVVKNKRMYVLLTKESFDLQSILKKKEEELQRLKEIKESLIKLKEINENSSKNDDPKLYMPFAVIAAEKSSQIYIDTNEEKSMFNLKCDKSLETIGDLEIVKYLFDYNEIMDIEPRIICNNNEKENELHNCLF
;
A
#
# COMPACT_ATOMS: atom_id res chain seq x y z
N MET A 1 -15.24 53.02 -29.23
CA MET A 1 -16.02 51.78 -29.08
C MET A 1 -15.27 50.68 -29.83
N PRO A 2 -15.04 49.48 -29.27
CA PRO A 2 -15.54 48.90 -28.01
C PRO A 2 -14.40 48.65 -26.97
N SER A 3 -14.57 49.01 -25.68
CA SER A 3 -15.08 48.20 -24.53
C SER A 3 -13.99 47.30 -23.89
N SER A 4 -13.35 47.74 -22.80
CA SER A 4 -13.71 47.43 -21.39
C SER A 4 -13.34 46.02 -20.90
N SER A 5 -12.36 45.95 -20.00
CA SER A 5 -12.48 45.13 -18.78
C SER A 5 -11.75 45.84 -17.64
N GLN A 6 -12.51 46.66 -16.92
CA GLN A 6 -12.21 47.08 -15.56
C GLN A 6 -12.05 45.83 -14.69
N PHE A 7 -10.88 45.65 -14.09
CA PHE A 7 -10.78 44.87 -12.86
C PHE A 7 -10.95 45.84 -11.69
N ASP A 8 -12.19 46.17 -11.39
CA ASP A 8 -12.59 46.69 -10.09
C ASP A 8 -12.37 45.57 -9.06
N PHE A 9 -11.23 45.59 -8.37
CA PHE A 9 -11.04 44.75 -7.18
C PHE A 9 -11.40 45.56 -5.94
N LEU A 10 -12.70 45.48 -5.63
CA LEU A 10 -13.35 45.81 -4.37
C LEU A 10 -12.50 45.51 -3.13
N GLY A 11 -12.59 46.41 -2.15
CA GLY A 11 -12.38 46.09 -0.74
C GLY A 11 -11.05 46.55 -0.16
N VAL A 12 -11.08 47.75 0.40
CA VAL A 12 -10.08 48.25 1.36
C VAL A 12 -10.14 47.38 2.62
N GLU A 13 -9.43 46.25 2.62
CA GLU A 13 -9.12 45.50 3.84
C GLU A 13 -7.66 45.74 4.23
N ALA A 14 -7.44 45.97 5.53
CA ALA A 14 -6.18 46.35 6.16
C ALA A 14 -4.94 45.79 5.45
N LYS A 15 -4.15 46.70 4.88
CA LYS A 15 -2.93 46.44 4.10
C LYS A 15 -2.04 45.40 4.80
N GLY A 16 -2.03 44.17 4.29
CA GLY A 16 -0.94 43.20 4.50
C GLY A 16 -1.18 41.99 5.42
N THR A 17 -2.26 41.90 6.21
CA THR A 17 -2.39 40.84 7.24
C THR A 17 -3.39 39.72 6.92
N GLY A 18 -4.17 39.84 5.84
CA GLY A 18 -5.17 38.84 5.45
C GLY A 18 -4.56 37.48 5.09
N LEU A 19 -5.29 36.40 5.38
CA LEU A 19 -4.84 35.01 5.12
C LEU A 19 -4.46 34.79 3.64
N LYS A 20 -5.18 35.44 2.72
CA LYS A 20 -4.88 35.44 1.28
C LYS A 20 -3.49 36.00 0.96
N ASN A 21 -3.12 37.11 1.61
CA ASN A 21 -1.82 37.74 1.41
C ASN A 21 -0.70 36.88 2.01
N ILE A 22 -0.94 36.30 3.19
CA ILE A 22 -0.02 35.36 3.83
C ILE A 22 0.22 34.14 2.92
N ALA A 23 -0.84 33.53 2.39
CA ALA A 23 -0.73 32.40 1.46
C ALA A 23 0.05 32.77 0.20
N LYS A 24 -0.18 33.97 -0.37
CA LYS A 24 0.57 34.47 -1.52
C LYS A 24 2.06 34.65 -1.21
N MET A 25 2.41 35.20 -0.05
CA MET A 25 3.81 35.35 0.38
C MET A 25 4.50 34.00 0.57
N ILE A 26 3.83 33.04 1.22
CA ILE A 26 4.34 31.66 1.38
C ILE A 26 4.59 31.03 0.01
N HIS A 27 3.67 31.21 -0.93
CA HIS A 27 3.80 30.68 -2.28
C HIS A 27 5.03 31.24 -3.02
N GLU A 28 5.20 32.57 -3.06
CA GLU A 28 6.36 33.20 -3.73
C GLU A 28 7.69 32.82 -3.08
N MET A 29 7.70 32.69 -1.76
CA MET A 29 8.89 32.25 -1.02
C MET A 29 9.25 30.80 -1.35
N LEU A 30 8.29 29.87 -1.34
CA LEU A 30 8.51 28.48 -1.72
C LEU A 30 8.88 28.33 -3.21
N LYS A 31 8.39 29.22 -4.08
CA LYS A 31 8.78 29.29 -5.50
C LYS A 31 10.23 29.73 -5.69
N THR A 32 10.74 30.59 -4.82
CA THR A 32 12.09 31.16 -4.91
C THR A 32 13.14 30.25 -4.27
N GLU A 33 12.89 29.79 -3.04
CA GLU A 33 13.85 29.00 -2.25
C GLU A 33 13.76 27.49 -2.51
N LYS A 34 12.75 27.03 -3.25
CA LYS A 34 12.37 25.62 -3.55
C LYS A 34 12.01 24.78 -2.32
N LYS A 35 12.66 24.97 -1.16
CA LYS A 35 12.41 24.27 0.10
C LYS A 35 12.58 25.22 1.28
N CYS A 36 11.56 25.35 2.12
CA CYS A 36 11.60 26.22 3.30
C CYS A 36 11.21 25.46 4.56
N THR A 37 11.82 25.78 5.70
CA THR A 37 11.34 25.30 7.01
C THR A 37 10.31 26.25 7.58
N TYR A 38 9.40 25.77 8.44
CA TYR A 38 8.41 26.61 9.12
C TYR A 38 9.03 27.84 9.82
N GLN A 39 10.20 27.66 10.44
CA GLN A 39 10.93 28.75 11.10
C GLN A 39 11.45 29.78 10.08
N SER A 40 11.87 29.35 8.89
CA SER A 40 12.24 30.26 7.80
C SER A 40 11.04 31.11 7.36
N ILE A 41 9.88 30.47 7.19
CA ILE A 41 8.62 31.15 6.82
C ILE A 41 8.25 32.21 7.84
N LEU A 42 8.32 31.87 9.13
CA LEU A 42 8.00 32.79 10.22
C LEU A 42 8.92 34.01 10.27
N ARG A 43 10.22 33.81 10.02
CA ARG A 43 11.20 34.91 10.04
C ARG A 43 11.00 35.87 8.88
N GLN A 44 10.64 35.36 7.71
CA GLN A 44 10.48 36.19 6.51
C GLN A 44 9.11 36.87 6.42
N ILE A 45 8.05 36.21 6.88
CA ILE A 45 6.69 36.77 6.90
C ILE A 45 6.46 37.42 8.29
N ASN A 46 7.11 38.55 8.52
CA ASN A 46 6.97 39.29 9.78
C ASN A 46 5.59 39.97 9.86
N LEU A 47 4.66 39.37 10.61
CA LEU A 47 3.28 39.85 10.79
C LEU A 47 3.12 40.76 12.02
N GLY A 48 4.21 41.21 12.65
CA GLY A 48 4.23 42.08 13.83
C GLY A 48 3.79 41.39 15.13
N ASN A 49 2.68 40.64 15.11
CA ASN A 49 2.21 39.83 16.24
C ASN A 49 2.60 38.36 16.06
N GLU A 50 3.58 37.88 16.84
CA GLU A 50 4.10 36.52 16.71
C GLU A 50 3.05 35.42 16.95
N LYS A 51 2.14 35.58 17.92
CA LYS A 51 1.15 34.55 18.25
C LYS A 51 0.15 34.40 17.11
N THR A 52 -0.36 35.51 16.61
CA THR A 52 -1.31 35.53 15.49
C THR A 52 -0.63 35.10 14.19
N GLY A 53 0.61 35.53 13.94
CA GLY A 53 1.38 35.13 12.77
C GLY A 53 1.64 33.63 12.70
N LYS A 54 2.06 33.02 13.82
CA LYS A 54 2.21 31.56 13.94
C LYS A 54 0.94 30.82 13.53
N ARG A 55 -0.20 31.21 14.11
CA ARG A 55 -1.50 30.59 13.83
C ARG A 55 -1.92 30.73 12.36
N ARG A 56 -1.75 31.92 11.78
CA ARG A 56 -2.16 32.21 10.39
C ARG A 56 -1.30 31.51 9.35
N ILE A 57 0.01 31.39 9.59
CA ILE A 57 0.91 30.62 8.72
C ILE A 57 0.55 29.13 8.77
N TYR A 58 0.20 28.59 9.94
CA TYR A 58 -0.30 27.21 10.02
C TYR A 58 -1.60 27.01 9.23
N ASP A 59 -2.57 27.93 9.33
CA ASP A 59 -3.80 27.87 8.54
C ASP A 59 -3.52 27.86 7.04
N ALA A 60 -2.70 28.81 6.57
CA ALA A 60 -2.33 28.90 5.17
C ALA A 60 -1.63 27.63 4.68
N LEU A 61 -0.64 27.13 5.42
CA LEU A 61 0.08 25.90 5.06
C LEU A 61 -0.83 24.67 5.07
N ASN A 62 -1.75 24.57 6.02
CA ASN A 62 -2.70 23.45 6.05
C ASN A 62 -3.65 23.49 4.85
N ILE A 63 -4.18 24.66 4.49
CA ILE A 63 -5.02 24.82 3.30
C ILE A 63 -4.23 24.48 2.03
N MET A 64 -3.02 25.04 1.88
CA MET A 64 -2.15 24.77 0.72
C MET A 64 -1.76 23.29 0.63
N ARG A 65 -1.63 22.57 1.75
CA ARG A 65 -1.41 21.12 1.77
C ARG A 65 -2.66 20.35 1.35
N SER A 66 -3.82 20.70 1.86
CA SER A 66 -5.09 20.05 1.48
C SER A 66 -5.40 20.21 -0.01
N LEU A 67 -4.99 21.33 -0.62
CA LEU A 67 -5.12 21.59 -2.06
C LEU A 67 -3.97 20.99 -2.88
N ASN A 68 -3.09 20.19 -2.28
CA ASN A 68 -1.91 19.63 -2.94
C ASN A 68 -1.02 20.69 -3.63
N MET A 69 -0.96 21.91 -3.10
CA MET A 69 -0.06 22.95 -3.60
C MET A 69 1.32 22.88 -2.94
N VAL A 70 1.39 22.34 -1.72
CA VAL A 70 2.62 22.24 -0.91
C VAL A 70 2.68 20.88 -0.25
N VAL A 71 3.84 20.24 -0.26
CA VAL A 71 4.11 19.01 0.49
C VAL A 71 5.03 19.29 1.66
N LYS A 72 4.72 18.67 2.79
CA LYS A 72 5.56 18.68 3.99
C LYS A 72 6.36 17.38 4.04
N ASN A 73 7.67 17.46 3.84
CA ASN A 73 8.60 16.36 4.05
C ASN A 73 9.42 16.63 5.33
N LYS A 74 9.15 15.85 6.40
CA LYS A 74 9.72 16.05 7.74
C LYS A 74 9.49 17.49 8.25
N ARG A 75 10.55 18.31 8.27
CA ARG A 75 10.54 19.71 8.74
C ARG A 75 10.53 20.74 7.60
N MET A 76 10.44 20.29 6.34
CA MET A 76 10.55 21.14 5.16
C MET A 76 9.24 21.16 4.38
N TYR A 77 8.91 22.34 3.87
CA TYR A 77 7.81 22.61 2.97
C TYR A 77 8.37 22.83 1.57
N VAL A 78 7.78 22.18 0.59
CA VAL A 78 8.20 22.23 -0.81
C VAL A 78 6.98 22.56 -1.65
N LEU A 79 7.10 23.54 -2.54
CA LEU A 79 6.04 23.83 -3.50
C LEU A 79 5.87 22.63 -4.42
N LEU A 80 4.64 22.16 -4.57
CA LEU A 80 4.31 21.12 -5.51
C LEU A 80 4.26 21.71 -6.92
N THR A 81 5.41 21.71 -7.58
CA THR A 81 5.55 22.01 -9.01
C THR A 81 5.47 20.71 -9.81
N LYS A 82 5.12 20.81 -11.11
CA LYS A 82 5.18 19.67 -12.05
C LYS A 82 6.56 19.00 -12.06
N GLU A 83 7.61 19.73 -11.70
CA GLU A 83 9.00 19.26 -11.64
C GLU A 83 9.37 18.62 -10.28
N SER A 84 8.70 18.98 -9.19
CA SER A 84 8.98 18.45 -7.84
C SER A 84 8.08 17.29 -7.42
N PHE A 85 6.96 17.10 -8.13
CA PHE A 85 6.22 15.86 -8.03
C PHE A 85 7.07 14.83 -8.74
N ASP A 86 7.58 13.85 -8.02
CA ASP A 86 8.17 12.67 -8.64
C ASP A 86 7.02 11.81 -9.21
N LEU A 87 6.28 12.42 -10.13
CA LEU A 87 5.19 11.83 -10.88
C LEU A 87 5.71 10.57 -11.56
N GLN A 88 6.98 10.54 -11.97
CA GLN A 88 7.64 9.36 -12.50
C GLN A 88 7.71 8.23 -11.48
N SER A 89 8.12 8.47 -10.23
CA SER A 89 8.10 7.42 -9.19
C SER A 89 6.70 6.93 -8.85
N ILE A 90 5.71 7.83 -8.85
CA ILE A 90 4.31 7.48 -8.54
C ILE A 90 3.72 6.68 -9.70
N LEU A 91 3.93 7.14 -10.94
CA LEU A 91 3.53 6.43 -12.16
C LEU A 91 4.18 5.06 -12.20
N LYS A 92 5.50 4.97 -11.98
CA LYS A 92 6.22 3.70 -11.94
C LYS A 92 5.64 2.73 -10.92
N LYS A 93 5.38 3.17 -9.68
CA LYS A 93 4.73 2.32 -8.66
C LYS A 93 3.32 1.88 -9.05
N LYS A 94 2.57 2.76 -9.72
CA LYS A 94 1.23 2.44 -10.22
C LYS A 94 1.26 1.46 -11.38
N GLU A 95 2.25 1.57 -12.27
CA GLU A 95 2.50 0.64 -13.36
C GLU A 95 2.93 -0.74 -12.84
N GLU A 96 3.85 -0.79 -11.86
CA GLU A 96 4.26 -2.02 -11.17
C GLU A 96 3.07 -2.72 -10.50
N GLU A 97 2.24 -1.96 -9.78
CA GLU A 97 1.04 -2.50 -9.14
C GLU A 97 0.00 -2.99 -10.16
N LEU A 98 -0.22 -2.23 -11.23
CA LEU A 98 -1.10 -2.63 -12.32
C LEU A 98 -0.63 -3.94 -12.96
N GLN A 99 0.68 -4.07 -13.19
CA GLN A 99 1.27 -5.27 -13.77
C GLN A 99 1.09 -6.47 -12.83
N ARG A 100 1.38 -6.30 -11.53
CA ARG A 100 1.14 -7.33 -10.52
C ARG A 100 -0.33 -7.79 -10.50
N LEU A 101 -1.29 -6.86 -10.54
CA LEU A 101 -2.71 -7.18 -10.54
C LEU A 101 -3.15 -7.93 -11.81
N LYS A 102 -2.57 -7.60 -12.97
CA LYS A 102 -2.80 -8.34 -14.21
C LYS A 102 -2.33 -9.79 -14.11
N GLU A 103 -1.11 -10.01 -13.61
CA GLU A 103 -0.57 -11.35 -13.41
C GLU A 103 -1.44 -12.20 -12.48
N ILE A 104 -1.90 -11.61 -11.38
CA ILE A 104 -2.81 -12.28 -10.43
C ILE A 104 -4.11 -12.65 -11.13
N LYS A 105 -4.73 -11.71 -11.85
CA LYS A 105 -5.97 -11.94 -12.58
C LYS A 105 -5.81 -13.09 -13.58
N GLU A 106 -4.76 -13.08 -14.38
CA GLU A 106 -4.49 -14.11 -15.39
C GLU A 106 -4.29 -15.49 -14.74
N SER A 107 -3.54 -15.54 -13.64
CA SER A 107 -3.29 -16.77 -12.88
C SER A 107 -4.59 -17.37 -12.33
N LEU A 108 -5.46 -16.54 -11.76
CA LEU A 108 -6.74 -16.99 -11.22
C LEU A 108 -7.73 -17.44 -12.30
N ILE A 109 -7.74 -16.78 -13.47
CA ILE A 109 -8.57 -17.19 -14.61
C ILE A 109 -8.13 -18.58 -15.08
N LYS A 110 -6.83 -18.79 -15.30
CA LYS A 110 -6.29 -20.09 -15.69
C LYS A 110 -6.63 -21.19 -14.69
N LEU A 111 -6.50 -20.90 -13.38
CA LEU A 111 -6.81 -21.86 -12.32
C LEU A 111 -8.28 -22.27 -12.38
N LYS A 112 -9.17 -21.28 -12.56
CA LYS A 112 -10.60 -21.50 -12.70
C LYS A 112 -10.91 -22.39 -13.91
N GLU A 113 -10.33 -22.09 -15.07
CA GLU A 113 -10.53 -22.88 -16.29
C GLU A 113 -10.07 -24.34 -16.13
N ILE A 114 -8.92 -24.58 -15.49
CA ILE A 114 -8.45 -25.95 -15.20
C ILE A 114 -9.43 -26.67 -14.26
N ASN A 115 -9.88 -26.00 -13.20
CA ASN A 115 -10.80 -26.59 -12.23
C ASN A 115 -12.19 -26.87 -12.83
N GLU A 116 -12.68 -26.05 -13.75
CA GLU A 116 -13.94 -26.29 -14.47
C GLU A 116 -13.84 -27.48 -15.45
N ASN A 117 -12.66 -27.70 -16.04
CA ASN A 117 -12.41 -28.83 -16.94
C ASN A 117 -12.05 -30.12 -16.21
N SER A 118 -11.71 -30.06 -14.92
CA SER A 118 -11.39 -31.22 -14.09
C SER A 118 -12.66 -31.96 -13.68
N SER A 119 -12.77 -33.24 -14.07
CA SER A 119 -13.93 -34.09 -13.77
C SER A 119 -13.94 -34.66 -12.35
N LYS A 120 -12.95 -34.31 -11.51
CA LYS A 120 -12.75 -34.88 -10.17
C LYS A 120 -13.52 -34.06 -9.13
N ASN A 121 -14.78 -34.41 -8.91
CA ASN A 121 -15.63 -33.72 -7.95
C ASN A 121 -15.44 -34.17 -6.49
N ASP A 122 -14.86 -35.36 -6.26
CA ASP A 122 -14.83 -35.97 -4.93
C ASP A 122 -13.49 -35.84 -4.17
N ASP A 123 -12.47 -35.24 -4.80
CA ASP A 123 -11.19 -34.99 -4.12
C ASP A 123 -11.31 -33.80 -3.15
N PRO A 124 -10.64 -33.84 -1.98
CA PRO A 124 -10.61 -32.72 -1.04
C PRO A 124 -10.01 -31.46 -1.70
N LYS A 125 -10.68 -30.32 -1.54
CA LYS A 125 -10.34 -29.06 -2.20
C LYS A 125 -9.79 -28.05 -1.19
N LEU A 126 -8.66 -27.42 -1.54
CA LEU A 126 -8.12 -26.28 -0.81
C LEU A 126 -8.57 -24.98 -1.49
N TYR A 127 -9.37 -24.19 -0.78
CA TYR A 127 -9.92 -22.93 -1.31
C TYR A 127 -9.03 -21.73 -0.95
N MET A 128 -8.96 -20.76 -1.86
CA MET A 128 -8.29 -19.48 -1.63
C MET A 128 -9.13 -18.58 -0.68
N PRO A 129 -8.52 -17.73 0.15
CA PRO A 129 -7.06 -17.53 0.31
C PRO A 129 -6.45 -18.53 1.29
N PHE A 130 -5.19 -18.92 1.03
CA PHE A 130 -4.43 -19.78 1.94
C PHE A 130 -2.94 -19.39 1.97
N ALA A 131 -2.20 -20.01 2.89
CA ALA A 131 -0.75 -19.97 2.91
C ALA A 131 -0.22 -21.38 3.21
N VAL A 132 0.90 -21.73 2.60
CA VAL A 132 1.56 -23.02 2.82
C VAL A 132 2.81 -22.78 3.64
N ILE A 133 2.96 -23.52 4.73
CA ILE A 133 4.21 -23.55 5.51
C ILE A 133 4.93 -24.84 5.11
N ALA A 134 6.01 -24.71 4.36
CA ALA A 134 6.85 -25.81 3.94
C ALA A 134 7.99 -26.02 4.94
N ALA A 135 8.32 -27.28 5.19
CA ALA A 135 9.43 -27.70 6.04
C ALA A 135 10.17 -28.85 5.35
N GLU A 136 11.43 -29.05 5.70
CA GLU A 136 12.15 -30.24 5.24
C GLU A 136 11.47 -31.52 5.76
N LYS A 137 11.49 -32.59 4.95
CA LYS A 137 10.86 -33.87 5.32
C LYS A 137 11.40 -34.51 6.60
N SER A 138 12.63 -34.15 6.98
CA SER A 138 13.30 -34.67 8.17
C SER A 138 13.16 -33.74 9.39
N SER A 139 12.44 -32.63 9.28
CA SER A 139 12.21 -31.72 10.38
C SER A 139 11.20 -32.28 11.39
N GLN A 140 11.41 -31.93 12.67
CA GLN A 140 10.43 -32.13 13.73
C GLN A 140 9.63 -30.84 13.93
N ILE A 141 8.31 -30.92 13.74
CA ILE A 141 7.39 -29.79 13.86
C ILE A 141 6.53 -29.99 15.10
N TYR A 142 6.56 -29.00 16.00
CA TYR A 142 5.69 -28.91 17.16
C TYR A 142 4.70 -27.77 16.94
N ILE A 143 3.41 -28.07 17.07
CA ILE A 143 2.33 -27.11 16.90
C ILE A 143 1.57 -27.03 18.21
N ASP A 144 1.48 -25.82 18.75
CA ASP A 144 0.66 -25.51 19.91
C ASP A 144 -0.43 -24.51 19.50
N THR A 145 -1.63 -24.68 20.01
CA THR A 145 -2.79 -23.85 19.66
C THR A 145 -3.58 -23.50 20.91
N ASN A 146 -4.18 -22.32 20.92
CA ASN A 146 -5.19 -22.00 21.92
C ASN A 146 -6.50 -22.77 21.64
N GLU A 147 -7.39 -22.82 22.64
CA GLU A 147 -8.69 -23.51 22.56
C GLU A 147 -9.57 -22.98 21.42
N GLU A 148 -9.52 -21.67 21.19
CA GLU A 148 -10.28 -20.99 20.14
C GLU A 148 -9.72 -21.18 18.73
N LYS A 149 -8.54 -21.82 18.59
CA LYS A 149 -7.83 -22.01 17.31
C LYS A 149 -7.59 -20.71 16.53
N SER A 150 -7.46 -19.60 17.26
CA SER A 150 -7.17 -18.27 16.70
C SER A 150 -5.67 -17.96 16.69
N MET A 151 -4.85 -18.76 17.38
CA MET A 151 -3.41 -18.61 17.43
C MET A 151 -2.71 -19.96 17.34
N PHE A 152 -1.77 -20.07 16.40
CA PHE A 152 -0.92 -21.24 16.21
C PHE A 152 0.54 -20.87 16.46
N ASN A 153 1.18 -21.59 17.36
CA ASN A 153 2.60 -21.50 17.66
C ASN A 153 3.31 -22.68 17.01
N LEU A 154 4.00 -22.42 15.91
CA LEU A 154 4.78 -23.43 15.21
C LEU A 154 6.25 -23.33 15.65
N LYS A 155 6.80 -24.44 16.12
CA LYS A 155 8.23 -24.60 16.39
C LYS A 155 8.77 -25.71 15.50
N CYS A 156 9.80 -25.40 14.73
CA CYS A 156 10.49 -26.36 13.90
C CYS A 156 11.96 -26.36 14.32
N ASP A 157 12.58 -27.54 14.34
CA ASP A 157 14.01 -27.70 14.58
C ASP A 157 14.87 -27.16 13.42
N LYS A 158 14.29 -27.09 12.22
CA LYS A 158 14.90 -26.55 11.00
C LYS A 158 14.15 -25.33 10.46
N SER A 159 14.68 -24.75 9.38
CA SER A 159 14.06 -23.62 8.70
C SER A 159 12.68 -23.97 8.15
N LEU A 160 11.73 -23.06 8.35
CA LEU A 160 10.42 -23.06 7.72
C LEU A 160 10.39 -22.04 6.59
N GLU A 161 9.67 -22.37 5.53
CA GLU A 161 9.38 -21.47 4.42
C GLU A 161 7.88 -21.22 4.35
N THR A 162 7.47 -19.96 4.23
CA THR A 162 6.07 -19.58 4.05
C THR A 162 5.86 -19.17 2.61
N ILE A 163 4.97 -19.87 1.92
CA ILE A 163 4.65 -19.67 0.51
C ILE A 163 3.21 -19.17 0.41
N GLY A 164 3.02 -18.08 -0.33
CA GLY A 164 1.70 -17.52 -0.57
C GLY A 164 0.89 -18.34 -1.56
N ASP A 165 -0.44 -18.30 -1.46
CA ASP A 165 -1.34 -18.96 -2.39
C ASP A 165 -1.08 -18.62 -3.87
N LEU A 166 -0.84 -17.35 -4.20
CA LEU A 166 -0.53 -16.90 -5.56
C LEU A 166 0.81 -17.44 -6.07
N GLU A 167 1.80 -17.63 -5.20
CA GLU A 167 3.09 -18.22 -5.56
C GLU A 167 2.91 -19.70 -5.89
N ILE A 168 2.11 -20.42 -5.10
CA ILE A 168 1.73 -21.80 -5.39
C ILE A 168 1.02 -21.89 -6.75
N VAL A 169 0.08 -20.99 -7.02
CA VAL A 169 -0.62 -20.96 -8.30
C VAL A 169 0.34 -20.72 -9.47
N LYS A 170 1.30 -19.80 -9.33
CA LYS A 170 2.36 -19.59 -10.34
C LYS A 170 3.22 -20.84 -10.53
N TYR A 171 3.69 -21.45 -9.45
CA TYR A 171 4.45 -22.70 -9.48
C TYR A 171 3.68 -23.82 -10.21
N LEU A 172 2.38 -23.97 -9.97
CA LEU A 172 1.57 -24.98 -10.65
C LEU A 172 1.52 -24.76 -12.17
N PHE A 173 1.52 -23.51 -12.64
CA PHE A 173 1.50 -23.23 -14.08
C PHE A 173 2.87 -23.33 -14.73
N ASP A 174 3.93 -22.88 -14.05
CA ASP A 174 5.30 -22.93 -14.57
C ASP A 174 5.79 -24.39 -14.67
N TYR A 175 5.32 -25.27 -13.79
CA TYR A 175 5.67 -26.71 -13.80
C TYR A 175 4.73 -27.58 -14.64
N ASN A 176 3.59 -27.08 -15.15
CA ASN A 176 2.74 -27.88 -16.06
C ASN A 176 3.37 -28.11 -17.44
N GLU A 177 4.50 -27.48 -17.78
CA GLU A 177 5.35 -27.88 -18.92
C GLU A 177 6.30 -29.05 -18.57
N ILE A 178 6.47 -29.38 -17.27
CA ILE A 178 7.45 -30.36 -16.78
C ILE A 178 6.81 -31.20 -15.64
N MET A 179 6.20 -32.32 -16.03
CA MET A 179 5.83 -33.51 -15.22
C MET A 179 4.37 -33.67 -14.79
N ASP A 180 3.82 -34.81 -15.21
CA ASP A 180 2.82 -35.61 -14.49
C ASP A 180 3.24 -35.76 -13.01
N ILE A 181 2.75 -34.89 -12.13
CA ILE A 181 2.84 -35.13 -10.70
C ILE A 181 1.72 -36.11 -10.35
N GLU A 182 2.05 -37.40 -10.36
CA GLU A 182 1.20 -38.39 -9.70
C GLU A 182 1.02 -37.98 -8.22
N PRO A 183 -0.22 -37.82 -7.74
CA PRO A 183 -0.48 -37.62 -6.33
C PRO A 183 -0.13 -38.92 -5.62
N ARG A 184 1.08 -39.00 -5.04
CA ARG A 184 1.38 -40.04 -4.05
C ARG A 184 0.62 -39.69 -2.78
N ILE A 185 -0.62 -40.17 -2.73
CA ILE A 185 -1.37 -40.33 -1.50
C ILE A 185 -0.48 -41.17 -0.57
N ILE A 186 0.01 -40.55 0.50
CA ILE A 186 0.63 -41.28 1.61
C ILE A 186 -0.54 -41.95 2.35
N CYS A 187 -0.96 -43.11 1.87
CA CYS A 187 -1.73 -44.03 2.70
C CYS A 187 -0.78 -44.53 3.79
N ASN A 188 -0.96 -44.05 5.02
CA ASN A 188 -0.38 -44.70 6.18
C ASN A 188 -1.10 -46.05 6.36
N ASN A 189 -0.34 -47.12 6.15
CA ASN A 189 -0.75 -48.45 6.58
C ASN A 189 -0.71 -48.51 8.11
N ASN A 190 -1.87 -48.88 8.64
CA ASN A 190 -2.13 -49.58 9.90
C ASN A 190 -2.17 -48.79 11.23
N GLU A 191 -3.39 -48.83 11.78
CA GLU A 191 -3.73 -48.95 13.20
C GLU A 191 -3.65 -47.68 14.06
N LYS A 192 -4.66 -46.84 13.91
CA LYS A 192 -5.66 -46.57 14.97
C LYS A 192 -6.82 -45.76 14.37
N GLU A 193 -7.80 -46.49 13.85
CA GLU A 193 -9.15 -45.96 13.70
C GLU A 193 -9.67 -45.55 15.08
N ASN A 194 -10.39 -44.42 15.12
CA ASN A 194 -10.98 -43.74 16.28
C ASN A 194 -10.03 -42.80 17.01
N GLU A 195 -9.89 -41.57 16.49
CA GLU A 195 -9.90 -40.30 17.25
C GLU A 195 -9.38 -39.11 16.41
N LEU A 196 -9.81 -38.94 15.16
CA LEU A 196 -9.54 -37.69 14.42
C LEU A 196 -10.74 -37.31 13.56
N HIS A 197 -11.93 -37.31 14.17
CA HIS A 197 -13.12 -36.71 13.57
C HIS A 197 -13.19 -35.19 13.75
N ASN A 198 -12.15 -34.56 14.32
CA ASN A 198 -12.12 -33.13 14.60
C ASN A 198 -10.72 -32.58 14.35
N CYS A 199 -10.42 -32.15 13.12
CA CYS A 199 -9.53 -31.02 12.80
C CYS A 199 -9.29 -30.99 11.28
N LEU A 200 -10.35 -30.74 10.51
CA LEU A 200 -10.23 -30.28 9.13
C LEU A 200 -11.28 -29.19 8.94
N PHE A 201 -10.79 -27.96 8.74
CA PHE A 201 -11.50 -26.92 8.02
C PHE A 201 -10.91 -26.86 6.62
#